data_AF-A0A4Y3FUT8-F1
#
_entry.id   AF-A0A4Y3FUT8-F1
#
_cell.length_a   1.000
_cell.length_b   1.000
_cell.length_c   1.000
_cell.angle_alpha   90.00
_cell.angle_beta   90.00
_cell.angle_gamma   90.00
#
_symmetry.space_group_name_H-M   'P 1'
#
loop_
_entity.id
_entity.type
_entity.pdbx_description
1 polymer ?
#
loop_
_entity_poly.entity_id
_entity_poly.type
_entity_poly.pdbx_seq_one_letter_code
_entity_poly.pdbx_strand_id
1 'polypeptide(L)'
;MTRTHVFLIGAFVLLLGGLGYSAFRGLGFGEASAGIAAEAVLVILVLAWTSTYLLRVITGRMTYMEQRKRYRKVYDEVSKVQLQEQFDKLTPEQQQAILRSISSDI
;
A
#
# COMPACT_ATOMS: atom_id res chain seq x y z
N MET A 1 8.21 8.74 -10.23
CA MET A 1 9.54 8.34 -10.71
C MET A 1 9.89 9.19 -11.92
N THR A 2 10.89 10.07 -11.84
CA THR A 2 11.42 10.77 -13.03
C THR A 2 12.60 9.98 -13.60
N ARG A 3 12.98 10.24 -14.86
CA ARG A 3 14.13 9.56 -15.50
C ARG A 3 15.41 9.67 -14.67
N THR A 4 15.67 10.83 -14.08
CA THR A 4 16.81 11.08 -13.18
C THR A 4 16.82 10.16 -11.97
N HIS A 5 15.66 9.88 -11.37
CA HIS A 5 15.58 8.98 -10.21
C HIS A 5 16.02 7.56 -10.57
N VAL A 6 15.74 7.10 -11.79
CA VAL A 6 16.16 5.76 -12.26
C VAL A 6 17.69 5.70 -12.32
N PHE A 7 18.34 6.71 -12.89
CA PHE A 7 19.80 6.77 -12.94
C PHE A 7 20.43 6.88 -11.55
N LEU A 8 19.84 7.67 -10.65
CA LEU A 8 20.33 7.80 -9.27
C LEU A 8 20.25 6.46 -8.52
N ILE A 9 19.16 5.71 -8.69
CA ILE A 9 19.02 4.38 -8.07
C ILE A 9 20.05 3.42 -8.65
N GLY A 10 20.24 3.41 -9.97
CA GLY A 10 21.25 2.57 -10.62
C GLY A 10 22.67 2.88 -10.12
N ALA A 11 23.03 4.16 -10.05
CA ALA A 11 24.32 4.61 -9.51
C ALA A 11 24.49 4.21 -8.04
N PHE A 12 23.44 4.36 -7.23
CA PHE A 12 23.45 3.96 -5.82
C PHE A 12 23.66 2.45 -5.64
N VAL A 13 22.97 1.61 -6.43
CA VAL A 13 23.13 0.14 -6.38
C VAL A 13 24.54 -0.26 -6.82
N LEU A 14 25.09 0.39 -7.86
CA LEU A 14 26.46 0.14 -8.30
C LEU A 14 27.49 0.49 -7.22
N LEU A 15 27.32 1.66 -6.56
CA LEU A 15 28.16 2.05 -5.43
C LEU A 15 28.05 1.05 -4.28
N LEU A 16 26.84 0.61 -3.93
CA LEU A 16 26.64 -0.42 -2.90
C LEU A 16 27.35 -1.73 -3.25
N GLY A 17 27.32 -2.18 -4.50
CA GLY A 17 28.03 -3.37 -4.95
C GLY A 17 29.55 -3.24 -4.78
N GLY A 18 30.13 -2.12 -5.23
CA GLY A 18 31.57 -1.86 -5.08
C GLY A 18 32.02 -1.73 -3.62
N LEU A 19 31.21 -1.06 -2.79
CA LEU A 19 31.45 -0.95 -1.35
C LEU A 19 31.33 -2.31 -0.65
N GLY A 20 30.32 -3.10 -0.99
CA GLY A 20 30.12 -4.45 -0.46
C GLY A 20 31.30 -5.36 -0.79
N TYR A 21 31.74 -5.37 -2.06
CA TYR A 21 32.94 -6.10 -2.47
C TYR A 21 34.17 -5.69 -1.66
N SER A 22 34.43 -4.39 -1.54
CA SER A 22 35.58 -3.86 -0.80
C SER A 22 35.52 -4.22 0.69
N ALA A 23 34.33 -4.20 1.29
CA ALA A 23 34.11 -4.62 2.67
C ALA A 23 34.43 -6.12 2.85
N PHE A 24 33.91 -7.00 2.00
CA PHE A 24 34.21 -8.44 2.08
C PHE A 24 35.71 -8.74 1.85
N ARG A 25 36.36 -8.01 0.94
CA ARG A 25 37.83 -8.07 0.76
C ARG A 25 38.57 -7.69 2.03
N GLY A 26 38.15 -6.60 2.70
CA GLY A 26 38.72 -6.18 3.99
C GLY A 26 38.53 -7.19 5.13
N LEU A 27 37.51 -8.06 5.03
CA LEU A 27 37.25 -9.16 5.95
C LEU A 27 38.02 -10.46 5.60
N GLY A 28 38.91 -10.43 4.60
CA GLY A 28 39.76 -11.56 4.23
C GLY A 28 39.19 -12.49 3.17
N PHE A 29 38.10 -12.14 2.51
CA PHE A 29 37.56 -12.94 1.41
C PHE A 29 38.48 -12.85 0.17
N GLY A 30 38.65 -13.98 -0.54
CA GLY A 30 39.26 -14.01 -1.86
C GLY A 30 38.44 -13.19 -2.88
N GLU A 31 39.03 -12.86 -4.03
CA GLU A 31 38.38 -11.98 -5.01
C GLU A 31 37.05 -12.56 -5.52
N ALA A 32 37.06 -13.82 -5.93
CA ALA A 32 35.86 -14.50 -6.40
C ALA A 32 34.81 -14.62 -5.28
N SER A 33 35.21 -14.98 -4.06
CA SER A 33 34.26 -15.15 -2.96
C SER A 33 33.69 -13.83 -2.46
N ALA A 34 34.47 -12.74 -2.45
CA ALA A 34 33.98 -11.41 -2.13
C ALA A 34 32.95 -10.91 -3.15
N GLY A 35 33.17 -11.19 -4.43
CA GLY A 35 32.21 -10.89 -5.50
C GLY A 35 30.88 -11.63 -5.29
N ILE A 36 30.94 -12.95 -5.07
CA ILE A 36 29.76 -13.79 -4.83
C ILE A 36 29.01 -13.33 -3.58
N ALA A 37 29.72 -13.01 -2.49
CA ALA A 37 29.10 -12.53 -1.25
C ALA A 37 28.38 -11.19 -1.45
N ALA A 38 29.01 -10.23 -2.15
CA ALA A 38 28.38 -8.96 -2.48
C ALA A 38 27.14 -9.13 -3.35
N GLU A 39 27.19 -10.01 -4.35
CA GLU A 39 26.05 -10.32 -5.21
C GLU A 39 24.91 -10.99 -4.44
N ALA A 40 25.21 -11.97 -3.57
CA ALA A 40 24.21 -12.61 -2.73
C ALA A 40 23.45 -11.61 -1.85
N VAL A 41 24.16 -10.63 -1.26
CA VAL A 41 23.55 -9.54 -0.49
C VAL A 41 22.63 -8.69 -1.38
N LEU A 42 23.08 -8.33 -2.59
CA LEU A 42 22.25 -7.56 -3.54
C LEU A 42 20.99 -8.34 -3.93
N VAL A 43 21.10 -9.65 -4.18
CA VAL A 43 19.94 -10.51 -4.48
C VAL A 43 18.96 -10.52 -3.31
N ILE A 44 19.44 -10.71 -2.07
CA ILE A 44 18.59 -10.66 -0.87
C ILE A 44 17.91 -9.30 -0.73
N LEU A 45 18.62 -8.20 -0.99
CA LEU A 45 18.07 -6.85 -0.96
C LEU A 45 16.94 -6.69 -1.99
N VAL A 46 17.14 -7.14 -3.23
CA VAL A 46 16.11 -7.09 -4.29
C VAL A 46 14.92 -7.96 -3.92
N LEU A 47 15.14 -9.16 -3.38
CA LEU A 47 14.07 -10.04 -2.90
C LEU A 47 13.27 -9.40 -1.76
N ALA A 48 13.94 -8.77 -0.79
CA ALA A 48 13.30 -8.04 0.28
C ALA A 48 12.48 -6.85 -0.26
N TRP A 49 13.06 -6.05 -1.16
CA TRP A 49 12.37 -4.93 -1.81
C TRP A 49 11.13 -5.42 -2.55
N THR A 50 11.25 -6.39 -3.44
CA THR A 50 10.14 -6.90 -4.24
C THR A 50 9.07 -7.57 -3.38
N SER A 51 9.46 -8.26 -2.31
CA SER A 51 8.51 -8.84 -1.34
C SER A 51 7.60 -7.79 -0.68
N THR A 52 8.06 -6.53 -0.54
CA THR A 52 7.18 -5.45 -0.05
C THR A 52 5.98 -5.18 -0.98
N TYR A 53 6.10 -5.44 -2.28
CA TYR A 53 4.95 -5.36 -3.20
C TYR A 53 3.95 -6.46 -2.87
N LEU A 54 4.40 -7.70 -2.70
CA LEU A 54 3.53 -8.82 -2.35
C LEU A 54 2.81 -8.58 -1.02
N LEU A 55 3.53 -8.13 0.02
CA LEU A 55 2.93 -7.81 1.32
C LEU A 55 1.88 -6.70 1.23
N ARG A 56 2.10 -5.65 0.44
CA ARG A 56 1.10 -4.58 0.23
C ARG A 56 -0.15 -5.08 -0.46
N VAL A 57 -0.01 -6.02 -1.39
CA VAL A 57 -1.15 -6.66 -2.07
C VAL A 57 -1.96 -7.48 -1.07
N ILE A 58 -1.33 -8.39 -0.31
CA ILE A 58 -2.01 -9.27 0.65
C ILE A 58 -2.64 -8.47 1.78
N THR A 59 -1.96 -7.44 2.29
CA THR A 59 -2.48 -6.59 3.37
C THR A 59 -3.53 -5.56 2.90
N GLY A 60 -3.81 -5.49 1.59
CA GLY A 60 -4.75 -4.52 1.02
C GLY A 60 -4.30 -3.07 1.13
N ARG A 61 -3.01 -2.81 1.42
CA ARG A 61 -2.39 -1.47 1.46
C ARG A 61 -2.06 -0.97 0.05
N MET A 62 -3.04 -1.06 -0.83
CA MET A 62 -2.96 -0.60 -2.22
C MET A 62 -3.75 0.70 -2.35
N THR A 63 -3.18 1.68 -3.04
CA THR A 63 -3.75 3.04 -3.17
C THR A 63 -5.21 3.02 -3.60
N TYR A 64 -5.57 2.19 -4.60
CA TYR A 64 -6.95 2.08 -5.07
C TYR A 64 -7.91 1.55 -3.99
N MET A 65 -7.49 0.53 -3.22
CA MET A 65 -8.31 -0.04 -2.15
C MET A 65 -8.54 0.97 -1.02
N GLU A 66 -7.50 1.71 -0.65
CA GLU A 66 -7.59 2.78 0.35
C GLU A 66 -8.42 3.97 -0.15
N GLN A 67 -8.27 4.37 -1.41
CA GLN A 67 -9.11 5.39 -2.05
C GLN A 67 -10.58 4.97 -2.05
N ARG A 68 -10.89 3.73 -2.45
CA ARG A 68 -12.26 3.21 -2.48
C ARG A 68 -12.87 3.15 -1.08
N LYS A 69 -12.13 2.69 -0.07
CA LYS A 69 -12.58 2.69 1.34
C LYS A 69 -12.88 4.11 1.82
N ARG A 70 -12.01 5.06 1.53
CA ARG A 70 -12.18 6.46 1.93
C ARG A 70 -13.38 7.10 1.25
N TYR A 71 -13.53 6.90 -0.05
CA TYR A 71 -14.67 7.42 -0.82
C TYR A 71 -16.01 6.89 -0.29
N ARG A 72 -16.09 5.58 -0.03
CA ARG A 72 -17.30 4.99 0.59
C ARG A 72 -17.61 5.58 1.94
N LYS A 73 -16.64 5.68 2.85
CA LYS A 73 -16.88 6.26 4.18
C LYS A 73 -17.47 7.67 4.11
N VAL A 74 -16.90 8.53 3.27
CA VAL A 74 -17.39 9.91 3.09
C VAL A 74 -18.80 9.90 2.50
N TYR A 75 -19.06 9.08 1.48
CA TYR A 75 -20.37 9.04 0.84
C TYR A 75 -21.44 8.44 1.75
N ASP A 76 -21.11 7.42 2.54
CA ASP A 76 -22.03 6.79 3.50
C ASP A 76 -22.40 7.76 4.62
N GLU A 77 -21.45 8.56 5.12
CA GLU A 77 -21.72 9.59 6.13
C GLU A 77 -22.60 10.71 5.57
N VAL A 78 -22.26 11.25 4.40
CA VAL A 78 -23.07 12.29 3.74
C VAL A 78 -24.47 11.77 3.41
N SER A 79 -24.58 10.54 2.90
CA SER A 79 -25.86 9.94 2.53
C SER A 79 -26.74 9.70 3.75
N LYS A 80 -26.18 9.30 4.90
CA LYS A 80 -26.94 9.16 6.15
C LYS A 80 -27.52 10.47 6.63
N VAL A 81 -26.72 11.54 6.61
CA VAL A 81 -27.18 12.88 7.00
C VAL A 81 -28.29 13.36 6.06
N GLN A 82 -28.10 13.21 4.74
CA GLN A 82 -29.12 13.58 3.76
C GLN A 82 -30.40 12.74 3.86
N LEU A 83 -30.28 11.43 4.11
CA LEU A 83 -31.44 10.56 4.34
C LEU A 83 -32.21 11.00 5.59
N GLN A 84 -31.50 11.30 6.67
CA GLN A 84 -32.12 11.75 7.92
C GLN A 84 -32.86 13.07 7.71
N GLU A 85 -32.25 14.06 7.07
CA GLU A 85 -32.90 15.34 6.77
C GLU A 85 -34.15 15.17 5.90
N GLN A 86 -34.12 14.25 4.93
CA GLN A 86 -35.30 13.96 4.11
C GLN A 86 -36.38 13.23 4.89
N PHE A 87 -36.00 12.32 5.79
CA PHE A 87 -36.94 11.65 6.68
C PHE A 87 -37.61 12.62 7.65
N ASP A 88 -36.85 13.56 8.22
CA ASP A 88 -37.35 14.56 9.18
C ASP A 88 -38.34 15.56 8.54
N LYS A 89 -38.31 15.71 7.21
CA LYS A 89 -39.27 16.53 6.44
C LYS A 89 -40.61 15.84 6.17
N LEU A 90 -40.70 14.53 6.36
CA LEU A 90 -41.93 13.76 6.13
C LEU A 90 -42.94 13.97 7.27
N THR A 91 -44.22 13.74 7.00
CA THR A 91 -45.23 13.76 8.07
C THR A 91 -45.06 12.56 9.02
N PRO A 92 -45.55 12.65 10.27
CA PRO A 92 -45.44 11.56 11.24
C PRO A 92 -46.01 10.23 10.73
N GLU A 93 -47.08 10.26 9.94
CA GLU A 93 -47.72 9.07 9.37
C GLU A 93 -46.82 8.42 8.31
N GLN A 94 -46.18 9.23 7.46
CA GLN A 94 -45.25 8.76 6.44
C GLN A 94 -43.99 8.17 7.05
N GLN A 95 -43.44 8.82 8.08
CA GLN A 95 -42.30 8.30 8.85
C GLN A 95 -42.62 6.92 9.44
N GLN A 96 -43.78 6.77 10.08
CA GLN A 96 -44.21 5.49 10.65
C GLN A 96 -44.43 4.41 9.58
N ALA A 97 -44.96 4.76 8.41
CA ALA A 97 -45.13 3.81 7.32
C ALA A 97 -43.77 3.24 6.85
N ILE A 98 -42.75 4.10 6.71
CA ILE A 98 -41.39 3.69 6.32
C ILE A 98 -40.74 2.83 7.41
N LEU A 99 -40.85 3.21 8.69
CA LEU A 99 -40.29 2.42 9.79
C LEU A 99 -40.93 1.02 9.87
N ARG A 100 -42.24 0.94 9.63
CA ARG A 100 -42.95 -0.35 9.57
C ARG A 100 -42.49 -1.22 8.41
N SER A 101 -42.27 -0.66 7.20
CA SER A 101 -41.80 -1.45 6.06
C SER A 101 -40.43 -2.07 6.33
N ILE A 102 -39.50 -1.31 6.93
CA ILE A 102 -38.16 -1.82 7.27
C ILE A 102 -38.25 -2.92 8.35
N SER A 103 -39.14 -2.79 9.34
CA SER A 103 -39.33 -3.82 10.37
C SER A 103 -40.01 -5.09 9.89
N SER A 104 -40.70 -5.04 8.75
CA SER A 104 -41.39 -6.18 8.12
C SER A 104 -40.47 -7.02 7.23
N ASP A 105 -39.35 -6.44 6.77
CA ASP A 105 -38.41 -7.07 5.84
C ASP A 105 -37.21 -7.73 6.55
N ILE A 106 -37.17 -7.72 7.89
CA ILE A 106 -36.18 -8.39 8.76
C ILE A 106 -36.84 -9.60 9.41
#